data_AF-A0A5S4F5M5-F1
#
_entry.id   AF-A0A5S4F5M5-F1
#
_cell.length_a   1.000
_cell.length_b   1.000
_cell.length_c   1.000
_cell.angle_alpha   90.00
_cell.angle_beta   90.00
_cell.angle_gamma   90.00
#
_symmetry.space_group_name_H-M   'P 1'
#
loop_
_entity.id
_entity.type
_entity.pdbx_description
1 polymer ?
#
loop_
_entity_poly.entity_id
_entity_poly.type
_entity_poly.pdbx_seq_one_letter_code
_entity_poly.pdbx_strand_id
1 'polypeptide(L)'
;MTTDQHGLAMSGADAAATRHYDRAIDELLHFRVEVDAEAHAALAESPDFPMGNVLAAYLGLLTTEVEDARTARVRFGAFRRRIDESALLPRERAHVTAVQALLDGDFLTCGALLGEIAVAHPRDALALAAGHQIDFFTGDARSLRDRIGGALGSWREDDPHFGHLLGMYAFGLEEAGHYDRSEEVGLRAVELNARDVWGIHAVVHTYEMQGRFGDGLHYLDARLPDWSSGTFFNIHTWWHYCLYALEAGDVGRVLAIYDSALADGQSCMELLDAAALLWRLRLEGSEQHERWRALADAWPVRVTEPFYAFNDMHAVMSYVGA
;
A
#
# COMPACT_ATOMS: atom_id res chain seq x y z
N MET A 1 14.83 26.06 -6.63
CA MET A 1 15.13 24.82 -5.88
C MET A 1 14.46 24.96 -4.53
N THR A 2 13.57 24.05 -4.21
CA THR A 2 12.87 23.96 -2.92
C THR A 2 13.42 22.78 -2.13
N THR A 3 12.87 22.52 -0.95
CA THR A 3 13.24 21.39 -0.10
C THR A 3 11.95 20.83 0.48
N ASP A 4 11.80 19.51 0.47
CA ASP A 4 10.66 18.84 1.09
C ASP A 4 10.74 18.88 2.63
N GLN A 5 9.69 18.41 3.30
CA GLN A 5 9.62 18.38 4.76
C GLN A 5 10.70 17.49 5.43
N HIS A 6 11.34 16.60 4.67
CA HIS A 6 12.41 15.72 5.17
C HIS A 6 13.82 16.25 4.87
N GLY A 7 13.93 17.42 4.24
CA GLY A 7 15.20 18.10 3.99
C GLY A 7 15.85 17.75 2.65
N LEU A 8 15.13 17.13 1.71
CA LEU A 8 15.66 16.74 0.40
C LEU A 8 15.37 17.80 -0.66
N ALA A 9 16.40 18.21 -1.39
CA ALA A 9 16.29 19.26 -2.41
C ALA A 9 15.41 18.83 -3.58
N MET A 10 14.60 19.75 -4.10
CA MET A 10 13.73 19.51 -5.26
C MET A 10 13.92 20.62 -6.31
N SER A 11 14.03 20.21 -7.57
CA SER A 11 14.05 21.09 -8.74
C SER A 11 12.63 21.23 -9.31
N GLY A 12 12.39 22.24 -10.15
CA GLY A 12 11.15 22.37 -10.92
C GLY A 12 9.86 22.63 -10.15
N ALA A 13 9.89 22.77 -8.82
CA ALA A 13 8.73 23.13 -7.99
C ALA A 13 8.83 24.55 -7.42
N ASP A 14 7.68 25.21 -7.34
CA ASP A 14 7.50 26.36 -6.47
C ASP A 14 7.10 25.95 -5.04
N ALA A 15 6.86 26.94 -4.18
CA ALA A 15 6.49 26.69 -2.79
C ALA A 15 5.09 26.06 -2.63
N ALA A 16 4.16 26.29 -3.57
CA ALA A 16 2.83 25.71 -3.53
C ALA A 16 2.87 24.23 -3.92
N ALA A 17 3.52 23.90 -5.04
CA ALA A 17 3.74 22.53 -5.48
C ALA A 17 4.47 21.69 -4.42
N THR A 18 5.47 22.28 -3.75
CA THR A 18 6.20 21.61 -2.66
C THR A 18 5.29 21.27 -1.48
N ARG A 19 4.39 22.18 -1.06
CA ARG A 19 3.44 21.89 0.04
C ARG A 19 2.44 20.79 -0.32
N HIS A 20 1.93 20.79 -1.55
CA HIS A 20 1.04 19.75 -2.03
C HIS A 20 1.74 18.39 -2.13
N TYR A 21 3.01 18.38 -2.55
CA TYR A 21 3.84 17.18 -2.52
C TYR A 21 4.03 16.62 -1.11
N ASP A 22 4.41 17.46 -0.14
CA ASP A 22 4.60 17.04 1.26
C ASP A 22 3.31 16.44 1.84
N ARG A 23 2.16 17.04 1.53
CA ARG A 23 0.84 16.50 1.92
C ARG A 23 0.54 15.18 1.22
N ALA A 24 0.80 15.07 -0.08
CA ALA A 24 0.59 13.82 -0.78
C ALA A 24 1.46 12.69 -0.20
N ILE A 25 2.68 12.98 0.24
CA ILE A 25 3.52 11.99 0.96
C ILE A 25 2.91 11.64 2.33
N ASP A 26 2.40 12.61 3.08
CA ASP A 26 1.69 12.35 4.34
C ASP A 26 0.47 11.45 4.12
N GLU A 27 -0.39 11.78 3.15
CA GLU A 27 -1.59 10.98 2.84
C GLU A 27 -1.24 9.59 2.27
N LEU A 28 -0.13 9.46 1.52
CA LEU A 28 0.40 8.17 1.06
C LEU A 28 0.78 7.27 2.26
N LEU A 29 1.52 7.80 3.23
CA LEU A 29 1.95 7.03 4.40
C LEU A 29 0.77 6.65 5.31
N HIS A 30 -0.29 7.46 5.32
CA HIS A 30 -1.55 7.17 6.01
C HIS A 30 -2.53 6.29 5.21
N PHE A 31 -2.21 5.94 3.95
CA PHE A 31 -3.11 5.22 3.03
C PHE A 31 -4.48 5.92 2.89
N ARG A 32 -4.47 7.22 2.59
CA ARG A 32 -5.68 8.03 2.46
C ARG A 32 -5.94 8.48 1.03
N VAL A 33 -7.23 8.65 0.69
CA VAL A 33 -7.68 8.96 -0.68
C VAL A 33 -7.24 10.34 -1.17
N GLU A 34 -7.00 11.25 -0.24
CA GLU A 34 -6.52 12.60 -0.47
C GLU A 34 -5.16 12.65 -1.18
N VAL A 35 -4.38 11.56 -1.15
CA VAL A 35 -3.10 11.43 -1.86
C VAL A 35 -3.21 11.79 -3.34
N ASP A 36 -4.30 11.37 -4.00
CA ASP A 36 -4.50 11.64 -5.42
C ASP A 36 -4.76 13.13 -5.67
N ALA A 37 -5.61 13.75 -4.84
CA ALA A 37 -5.95 15.16 -4.96
C ALA A 37 -4.73 16.06 -4.72
N GLU A 38 -3.93 15.76 -3.70
CA GLU A 38 -2.71 16.52 -3.36
C GLU A 38 -1.63 16.32 -4.45
N ALA A 39 -1.45 15.10 -4.99
CA ALA A 39 -0.53 14.86 -6.11
C ALA A 39 -0.94 15.63 -7.38
N HIS A 40 -2.24 15.67 -7.70
CA HIS A 40 -2.76 16.46 -8.82
C HIS A 40 -2.58 17.96 -8.59
N ALA A 41 -2.82 18.46 -7.38
CA ALA A 41 -2.64 19.87 -7.04
C ALA A 41 -1.15 20.29 -7.18
N ALA A 42 -0.20 19.45 -6.76
CA ALA A 42 1.22 19.71 -6.94
C ALA A 42 1.59 19.91 -8.42
N LEU A 43 1.04 19.09 -9.31
CA LEU A 43 1.27 19.17 -10.75
C LEU A 43 0.47 20.29 -11.44
N ALA A 44 -0.65 20.74 -10.87
CA ALA A 44 -1.36 21.91 -11.37
C ALA A 44 -0.55 23.19 -11.14
N GLU A 45 0.11 23.31 -9.98
CA GLU A 45 1.00 24.44 -9.65
C GLU A 45 2.32 24.40 -10.44
N SER A 46 2.93 23.22 -10.57
CA SER A 46 4.19 23.05 -11.29
C SER A 46 4.16 21.80 -12.19
N PRO A 47 3.68 21.91 -13.45
CA PRO A 47 3.47 20.75 -14.33
C PRO A 47 4.74 19.94 -14.68
N ASP A 48 5.90 20.60 -14.69
CA ASP A 48 7.19 19.97 -14.99
C ASP A 48 8.00 19.66 -13.72
N PHE A 49 7.38 19.70 -12.54
CA PHE A 49 7.98 19.30 -11.27
C PHE A 49 8.35 17.81 -11.29
N PRO A 50 9.65 17.45 -11.21
CA PRO A 50 10.08 16.06 -11.38
C PRO A 50 9.52 15.12 -10.31
N MET A 51 9.66 15.45 -9.03
CA MET A 51 9.20 14.56 -7.96
C MET A 51 7.67 14.44 -7.90
N GLY A 52 6.92 15.47 -8.29
CA GLY A 52 5.46 15.37 -8.45
C GLY A 52 5.05 14.39 -9.55
N ASN A 53 5.75 14.40 -10.69
CA ASN A 53 5.49 13.46 -11.78
C ASN A 53 5.93 12.03 -11.42
N VAL A 54 7.02 11.86 -10.67
CA VAL A 54 7.46 10.58 -10.11
C VAL A 54 6.43 10.02 -9.14
N LEU A 55 5.94 10.82 -8.18
CA LEU A 55 4.90 10.41 -7.24
C LEU A 55 3.64 9.95 -7.97
N ALA A 56 3.12 10.77 -8.89
CA ALA A 56 1.93 10.42 -9.67
C ALA A 56 2.12 9.13 -10.49
N ALA A 57 3.34 8.87 -10.98
CA ALA A 57 3.64 7.63 -11.68
C ALA A 57 3.62 6.42 -10.72
N TYR A 58 4.24 6.50 -9.55
CA TYR A 58 4.18 5.41 -8.57
C TYR A 58 2.74 5.15 -8.11
N LEU A 59 1.96 6.19 -7.81
CA LEU A 59 0.56 6.02 -7.41
C LEU A 59 -0.22 5.21 -8.45
N GLY A 60 -0.12 5.56 -9.74
CA GLY A 60 -0.85 4.82 -10.78
C GLY A 60 -0.27 3.45 -11.14
N LEU A 61 1.02 3.21 -10.90
CA LEU A 61 1.66 1.92 -11.24
C LEU A 61 1.57 0.89 -10.12
N LEU A 62 1.33 1.33 -8.88
CA LEU A 62 1.29 0.46 -7.70
C LEU A 62 -0.13 0.12 -7.25
N THR A 63 -1.19 0.60 -7.91
CA THR A 63 -2.59 0.23 -7.56
C THR A 63 -2.97 -1.20 -7.97
N THR A 64 -2.17 -1.86 -8.82
CA THR A 64 -2.51 -3.11 -9.53
C THR A 64 -3.70 -3.00 -10.49
N GLU A 65 -4.20 -1.79 -10.75
CA GLU A 65 -5.25 -1.50 -11.72
C GLU A 65 -4.64 -1.15 -13.08
N VAL A 66 -5.14 -1.80 -14.14
CA VAL A 66 -4.57 -1.65 -15.48
C VAL A 66 -4.79 -0.24 -16.08
N GLU A 67 -5.94 0.37 -15.81
CA GLU A 67 -6.28 1.71 -16.31
C GLU A 67 -5.44 2.80 -15.64
N ASP A 68 -5.13 2.65 -14.34
CA ASP A 68 -4.26 3.56 -13.61
C ASP A 68 -2.84 3.48 -14.17
N ALA A 69 -2.32 2.27 -14.39
CA ALA A 69 -0.99 2.06 -14.96
C ALA A 69 -0.90 2.62 -16.39
N ARG A 70 -1.96 2.48 -17.19
CA ARG A 70 -2.05 3.07 -18.53
C ARG A 70 -2.03 4.60 -18.47
N THR A 71 -2.79 5.19 -17.55
CA THR A 71 -2.83 6.64 -17.32
C THR A 71 -1.46 7.16 -16.87
N ALA A 72 -0.81 6.47 -15.92
CA ALA A 72 0.53 6.80 -15.46
C ALA A 72 1.56 6.77 -16.60
N ARG A 73 1.53 5.72 -17.45
CA ARG A 73 2.41 5.61 -18.63
C ARG A 73 2.27 6.79 -19.58
N VAL A 74 1.04 7.20 -19.90
CA VAL A 74 0.78 8.33 -20.80
C VAL A 74 1.30 9.64 -20.19
N ARG A 75 0.96 9.91 -18.93
CA ARG A 75 1.34 11.15 -18.22
C ARG A 75 2.85 11.24 -18.02
N PHE A 76 3.48 10.19 -17.49
CA PHE A 76 4.92 10.16 -17.26
C PHE A 76 5.71 10.22 -18.57
N GLY A 77 5.26 9.54 -19.62
CA GLY A 77 5.86 9.65 -20.94
C GLY A 77 5.78 11.07 -21.53
N ALA A 78 4.70 11.81 -21.26
CA ALA A 78 4.59 13.22 -21.66
C ALA A 78 5.55 14.12 -20.89
N PHE A 79 5.71 13.91 -19.58
CA PHE A 79 6.70 14.58 -18.74
C PHE A 79 8.13 14.32 -19.24
N ARG A 80 8.50 13.06 -19.49
CA ARG A 80 9.83 12.68 -19.99
C ARG A 80 10.23 13.37 -21.30
N ARG A 81 9.26 13.68 -22.17
CA ARG A 81 9.52 14.39 -23.43
C ARG A 81 9.79 15.89 -23.24
N ARG A 82 9.41 16.49 -22.12
CA ARG A 82 9.54 17.93 -21.86
C ARG A 82 10.74 18.29 -21.00
N ILE A 83 11.18 17.37 -20.14
CA ILE A 83 12.30 17.63 -19.24
C ILE A 83 13.65 17.55 -19.94
N ASP A 84 14.58 18.38 -19.51
CA ASP A 84 16.00 18.16 -19.72
C ASP A 84 16.52 17.25 -18.61
N GLU A 85 16.74 15.98 -18.92
CA GLU A 85 17.26 15.03 -17.93
C GLU A 85 18.58 15.53 -17.33
N SER A 86 19.43 16.27 -18.06
CA SER A 86 20.71 16.77 -17.51
C SER A 86 20.54 17.81 -16.39
N ALA A 87 19.38 18.45 -16.31
CA ALA A 87 19.04 19.40 -15.27
C ALA A 87 18.50 18.76 -13.97
N LEU A 88 18.17 17.46 -14.00
CA LEU A 88 17.68 16.74 -12.81
C LEU A 88 18.78 16.56 -11.76
N LEU A 89 18.39 16.72 -10.49
CA LEU A 89 19.23 16.34 -9.36
C LEU A 89 19.50 14.81 -9.39
N PRO A 90 20.63 14.32 -8.83
CA PRO A 90 20.93 12.89 -8.81
C PRO A 90 19.79 12.01 -8.28
N ARG A 91 19.15 12.42 -7.17
CA ARG A 91 17.99 11.72 -6.57
C ARG A 91 16.79 11.66 -7.52
N GLU A 92 16.46 12.78 -8.15
CA GLU A 92 15.33 12.88 -9.09
C GLU A 92 15.56 11.98 -10.30
N ARG A 93 16.79 11.98 -10.83
CA ARG A 93 17.19 11.11 -11.94
C ARG A 93 17.06 9.63 -11.57
N ALA A 94 17.51 9.25 -10.37
CA ALA A 94 17.41 7.87 -9.90
C ALA A 94 15.95 7.41 -9.80
N HIS A 95 15.06 8.26 -9.27
CA HIS A 95 13.62 8.00 -9.26
C HIS A 95 13.02 7.90 -10.66
N VAL A 96 13.40 8.78 -11.59
CA VAL A 96 12.94 8.70 -12.98
C VAL A 96 13.36 7.38 -13.64
N THR A 97 14.58 6.90 -13.36
CA THR A 97 15.06 5.60 -13.83
C THR A 97 14.28 4.44 -13.19
N ALA A 98 13.99 4.50 -11.88
CA ALA A 98 13.19 3.49 -11.20
C ALA A 98 11.76 3.41 -11.74
N VAL A 99 11.08 4.55 -11.93
CA VAL A 99 9.76 4.60 -12.56
C VAL A 99 9.77 4.02 -13.97
N GLN A 100 10.84 4.28 -14.75
CA GLN A 100 10.95 3.71 -16.09
C GLN A 100 11.03 2.18 -16.05
N ALA A 101 11.83 1.60 -15.15
CA ALA A 101 11.89 0.15 -14.96
C ALA A 101 10.50 -0.43 -14.63
N LEU A 102 9.76 0.23 -13.73
CA LEU A 102 8.40 -0.18 -13.38
C LEU A 102 7.42 -0.10 -14.56
N LEU A 103 7.50 0.96 -15.38
CA LEU A 103 6.69 1.12 -16.60
C LEU A 103 6.94 0.02 -17.64
N ASP A 104 8.17 -0.51 -17.66
CA ASP A 104 8.58 -1.61 -18.53
C ASP A 104 8.24 -2.99 -17.93
N GLY A 105 7.62 -3.03 -16.74
CA GLY A 105 7.23 -4.26 -16.03
C GLY A 105 8.37 -4.92 -15.25
N ASP A 106 9.53 -4.26 -15.12
CA ASP A 106 10.69 -4.76 -14.39
C ASP A 106 10.66 -4.32 -12.92
N PHE A 107 9.79 -4.97 -12.14
CA PHE A 107 9.64 -4.74 -10.71
C PHE A 107 10.96 -4.96 -9.94
N LEU A 108 11.76 -5.96 -10.35
CA LEU A 108 13.00 -6.32 -9.66
C LEU A 108 14.05 -5.21 -9.80
N THR A 109 14.26 -4.70 -11.02
CA THR A 109 15.16 -3.56 -11.24
C THR A 109 14.63 -2.30 -10.56
N CYS A 110 13.32 -2.04 -10.59
CA CYS A 110 12.72 -0.91 -9.89
C CYS A 110 13.00 -0.97 -8.37
N GLY A 111 12.74 -2.11 -7.74
CA GLY A 111 12.96 -2.33 -6.30
C GLY A 111 14.44 -2.18 -5.89
N ALA A 112 15.37 -2.66 -6.73
CA ALA A 112 16.80 -2.49 -6.52
C ALA A 112 17.21 -1.02 -6.57
N LEU A 113 16.76 -0.27 -7.59
CA LEU A 113 17.04 1.17 -7.73
C LEU A 113 16.46 1.98 -6.57
N LEU A 114 15.24 1.68 -6.14
CA LEU A 114 14.65 2.28 -4.95
C LEU A 114 15.45 1.96 -3.67
N GLY A 115 16.07 0.78 -3.61
CA GLY A 115 16.96 0.38 -2.52
C GLY A 115 18.22 1.24 -2.48
N GLU A 116 18.83 1.49 -3.63
CA GLU A 116 19.97 2.40 -3.75
C GLU A 116 19.59 3.83 -3.34
N ILE A 117 18.41 4.31 -3.71
CA ILE A 117 17.90 5.62 -3.29
C ILE A 117 17.72 5.66 -1.77
N ALA A 118 17.09 4.64 -1.17
CA ALA A 118 16.89 4.58 0.28
C ALA A 118 18.22 4.55 1.05
N VAL A 119 19.26 3.90 0.53
CA VAL A 119 20.59 3.93 1.15
C VAL A 119 21.25 5.31 1.04
N ALA A 120 21.19 5.95 -0.13
CA ALA A 120 21.79 7.26 -0.35
C ALA A 120 21.02 8.40 0.34
N HIS A 121 19.71 8.25 0.47
CA HIS A 121 18.76 9.21 0.99
C HIS A 121 17.78 8.52 1.96
N PRO A 122 18.23 8.12 3.16
CA PRO A 122 17.41 7.33 4.09
C PRO A 122 16.17 8.05 4.61
N ARG A 123 16.04 9.37 4.38
CA ARG A 123 14.84 10.15 4.69
C ARG A 123 13.92 10.39 3.48
N ASP A 124 14.16 9.73 2.34
CA ASP A 124 13.27 9.78 1.17
C ASP A 124 12.07 8.87 1.39
N ALA A 125 11.01 9.44 1.96
CA ALA A 125 9.77 8.73 2.27
C ALA A 125 9.13 8.07 1.04
N LEU A 126 9.21 8.70 -0.13
CA LEU A 126 8.65 8.14 -1.36
C LEU A 126 9.42 6.89 -1.79
N ALA A 127 10.75 6.92 -1.72
CA ALA A 127 11.58 5.76 -2.04
C ALA A 127 11.31 4.58 -1.09
N LEU A 128 11.11 4.87 0.20
CA LEU A 128 10.76 3.88 1.21
C LEU A 128 9.38 3.27 0.94
N ALA A 129 8.35 4.10 0.75
CA ALA A 129 6.98 3.66 0.52
C ALA A 129 6.82 2.87 -0.79
N ALA A 130 7.28 3.42 -1.92
CA ALA A 130 7.19 2.75 -3.21
C ALA A 130 8.03 1.46 -3.24
N GLY A 131 9.23 1.49 -2.63
CA GLY A 131 10.10 0.32 -2.55
C GLY A 131 9.50 -0.79 -1.71
N HIS A 132 8.91 -0.47 -0.56
CA HIS A 132 8.24 -1.42 0.32
C HIS A 132 7.06 -2.10 -0.38
N GLN A 133 6.25 -1.35 -1.13
CA GLN A 133 5.17 -1.92 -1.95
C GLN A 133 5.69 -2.88 -3.03
N ILE A 134 6.81 -2.55 -3.69
CA ILE A 134 7.43 -3.43 -4.70
C ILE A 134 7.99 -4.70 -4.06
N ASP A 135 8.64 -4.57 -2.91
CA ASP A 135 9.17 -5.72 -2.17
C ASP A 135 8.02 -6.68 -1.80
N PHE A 136 6.86 -6.15 -1.40
CA PHE A 136 5.65 -6.95 -1.16
C PHE A 136 5.13 -7.62 -2.44
N PHE A 137 4.97 -6.89 -3.54
CA PHE A 137 4.49 -7.46 -4.81
C PHE A 137 5.40 -8.54 -5.40
N THR A 138 6.69 -8.51 -5.07
CA THR A 138 7.68 -9.49 -5.53
C THR A 138 7.95 -10.61 -4.52
N GLY A 139 7.35 -10.53 -3.33
CA GLY A 139 7.55 -11.50 -2.24
C GLY A 139 8.95 -11.45 -1.62
N ASP A 140 9.69 -10.35 -1.77
CA ASP A 140 11.02 -10.18 -1.14
C ASP A 140 10.89 -9.69 0.30
N ALA A 141 10.48 -10.60 1.19
CA ALA A 141 10.28 -10.32 2.62
C ALA A 141 11.55 -9.75 3.30
N ARG A 142 12.74 -10.11 2.81
CA ARG A 142 14.00 -9.57 3.35
C ARG A 142 14.14 -8.10 3.01
N SER A 143 13.94 -7.71 1.74
CA SER A 143 14.02 -6.31 1.34
C SER A 143 12.90 -5.49 1.98
N LEU A 144 11.69 -6.04 2.09
CA LEU A 144 10.54 -5.42 2.75
C LEU A 144 10.90 -4.98 4.19
N ARG A 145 11.55 -5.87 4.96
CA ARG A 145 12.06 -5.60 6.30
C ARG A 145 13.25 -4.63 6.29
N ASP A 146 14.28 -4.95 5.52
CA ASP A 146 15.60 -4.31 5.63
C ASP A 146 15.63 -2.90 5.02
N ARG A 147 14.76 -2.60 4.04
CA ARG A 147 14.63 -1.25 3.45
C ARG A 147 14.23 -0.23 4.51
N ILE A 148 13.16 -0.52 5.25
CA ILE A 148 12.69 0.37 6.30
C ILE A 148 13.63 0.30 7.50
N GLY A 149 14.00 -0.91 7.94
CA GLY A 149 14.90 -1.11 9.07
C GLY A 149 16.25 -0.41 8.91
N GLY A 150 16.83 -0.41 7.71
CA GLY A 150 18.07 0.28 7.39
C GLY A 150 17.96 1.81 7.38
N ALA A 151 16.77 2.35 7.13
CA ALA A 151 16.52 3.79 7.11
C ALA A 151 16.21 4.35 8.50
N LEU A 152 15.59 3.58 9.40
CA LEU A 152 15.06 4.05 10.70
C LEU A 152 16.05 4.87 11.53
N GLY A 153 17.34 4.52 11.53
CA GLY A 153 18.37 5.25 12.27
C GLY A 153 18.59 6.71 11.82
N SER A 154 18.07 7.09 10.65
CA SER A 154 18.13 8.46 10.12
C SER A 154 16.86 9.27 10.40
N TRP A 155 15.85 8.65 11.00
CA TRP A 155 14.58 9.29 11.36
C TRP A 155 14.55 9.60 12.85
N ARG A 156 14.02 10.77 13.20
CA ARG A 156 13.88 11.19 14.59
C ARG A 156 12.54 10.70 15.12
N GLU A 157 12.48 10.34 16.40
CA GLU A 157 11.22 9.92 17.02
C GLU A 157 10.15 11.02 17.07
N ASP A 158 10.54 12.29 16.98
CA ASP A 158 9.64 13.44 16.92
C ASP A 158 9.20 13.80 15.49
N ASP A 159 9.65 13.06 14.47
CA ASP A 159 9.18 13.20 13.09
C ASP A 159 7.76 12.62 12.96
N PRO A 160 6.79 13.34 12.36
CA PRO A 160 5.40 12.89 12.26
C PRO A 160 5.24 11.56 11.49
N HIS A 161 6.19 11.20 10.62
CA HIS A 161 6.15 9.96 9.86
C HIS A 161 6.85 8.78 10.55
N PHE A 162 7.50 9.00 11.70
CA PHE A 162 8.26 7.95 12.37
C PHE A 162 7.39 6.76 12.77
N GLY A 163 6.17 7.01 13.27
CA GLY A 163 5.20 5.94 13.59
C GLY A 163 4.90 5.05 12.39
N HIS A 164 4.60 5.65 11.23
CA HIS A 164 4.28 4.93 10.00
C HIS A 164 5.45 4.07 9.52
N LEU A 165 6.67 4.56 9.63
CA LEU A 165 7.87 3.78 9.32
C LEU A 165 8.07 2.61 10.30
N LEU A 166 7.76 2.79 11.59
CA LEU A 166 7.74 1.66 12.52
C LEU A 166 6.68 0.63 12.12
N GLY A 167 5.48 1.06 11.74
CA GLY A 167 4.43 0.17 11.26
C GLY A 167 4.85 -0.61 10.01
N MET A 168 5.41 0.06 9.00
CA MET A 168 5.92 -0.59 7.79
C MET A 168 7.06 -1.57 8.10
N TYR A 169 7.93 -1.23 9.06
CA TYR A 169 8.98 -2.13 9.53
C TYR A 169 8.43 -3.34 10.28
N ALA A 170 7.41 -3.15 11.12
CA ALA A 170 6.70 -4.23 11.80
C ALA A 170 6.10 -5.21 10.78
N PHE A 171 5.44 -4.71 9.74
CA PHE A 171 4.93 -5.55 8.66
C PHE A 171 6.04 -6.35 7.96
N GLY A 172 7.16 -5.69 7.63
CA GLY A 172 8.32 -6.41 7.07
C GLY A 172 8.93 -7.45 8.01
N LEU A 173 8.92 -7.20 9.32
CA LEU A 173 9.35 -8.19 10.32
C LEU A 173 8.42 -9.40 10.35
N GLU A 174 7.11 -9.16 10.28
CA GLU A 174 6.08 -10.20 10.27
C GLU A 174 6.21 -11.12 9.04
N GLU A 175 6.26 -10.54 7.85
CA GLU A 175 6.45 -11.28 6.58
C GLU A 175 7.79 -12.05 6.56
N ALA A 176 8.79 -11.60 7.33
CA ALA A 176 10.06 -12.30 7.52
C ALA A 176 10.06 -13.34 8.66
N GLY A 177 8.90 -13.57 9.31
CA GLY A 177 8.72 -14.55 10.38
C GLY A 177 9.22 -14.11 11.76
N HIS A 178 9.47 -12.81 11.97
CA HIS A 178 9.91 -12.24 13.25
C HIS A 178 8.75 -11.73 14.09
N TYR A 179 7.77 -12.59 14.35
CA TYR A 179 6.47 -12.26 14.95
C TYR A 179 6.57 -11.49 16.28
N ASP A 180 7.34 -11.96 17.26
CA ASP A 180 7.45 -11.29 18.56
C ASP A 180 7.98 -9.85 18.42
N ARG A 181 8.91 -9.64 17.48
CA ARG A 181 9.48 -8.30 17.22
C ARG A 181 8.52 -7.43 16.41
N SER A 182 7.76 -8.02 15.49
CA SER A 182 6.70 -7.32 14.76
C SER A 182 5.65 -6.79 15.73
N GLU A 183 5.13 -7.62 16.65
CA GLU A 183 4.13 -7.19 17.64
C GLU A 183 4.66 -6.01 18.47
N GLU A 184 5.88 -6.11 19.00
CA GLU A 184 6.50 -5.03 19.79
C GLU A 184 6.59 -3.71 19.01
N VAL A 185 7.09 -3.76 17.78
CA VAL A 185 7.29 -2.58 16.94
C VAL A 185 5.95 -2.00 16.46
N GLY A 186 5.02 -2.86 16.06
CA GLY A 186 3.69 -2.47 15.59
C GLY A 186 2.87 -1.82 16.69
N LEU A 187 2.87 -2.39 17.91
CA LEU A 187 2.24 -1.77 19.07
C LEU A 187 2.88 -0.42 19.39
N ARG A 188 4.20 -0.29 19.27
CA ARG A 188 4.89 0.99 19.46
C ARG A 188 4.47 2.04 18.42
N ALA A 189 4.28 1.66 17.16
CA ALA A 189 3.75 2.56 16.13
C ALA A 189 2.35 3.08 16.52
N VAL A 190 1.48 2.19 17.00
CA VAL A 190 0.11 2.51 17.43
C VAL A 190 0.08 3.35 18.71
N GLU A 191 1.04 3.20 19.62
CA GLU A 191 1.18 4.09 20.77
C GLU A 191 1.54 5.53 20.37
N LEU A 192 2.36 5.70 19.33
CA LEU A 192 2.74 7.01 18.80
C LEU A 192 1.60 7.66 18.03
N ASN A 193 0.85 6.86 17.27
CA ASN A 193 -0.33 7.28 16.53
C ASN A 193 -1.39 6.18 16.59
N ALA A 194 -2.48 6.42 17.32
CA ALA A 194 -3.54 5.42 17.49
C ALA A 194 -4.18 4.97 16.17
N ARG A 195 -4.06 5.79 15.11
CA ARG A 195 -4.58 5.52 13.76
C ARG A 195 -3.49 5.10 12.77
N ASP A 196 -2.35 4.62 13.26
CA ASP A 196 -1.28 4.12 12.39
C ASP A 196 -1.74 2.84 11.69
N VAL A 197 -2.09 2.97 10.40
CA VAL A 197 -2.66 1.88 9.59
C VAL A 197 -1.70 0.71 9.46
N TRP A 198 -0.40 0.98 9.33
CA TRP A 198 0.63 -0.03 9.17
C TRP A 198 0.89 -0.78 10.47
N GLY A 199 0.98 -0.07 11.59
CA GLY A 199 1.15 -0.67 12.91
C GLY A 199 -0.03 -1.55 13.30
N ILE A 200 -1.26 -1.08 13.04
CA ILE A 200 -2.47 -1.89 13.26
C ILE A 200 -2.44 -3.14 12.38
N HIS A 201 -2.20 -2.98 11.08
CA HIS A 201 -2.16 -4.10 10.13
C HIS A 201 -1.07 -5.12 10.49
N ALA A 202 0.14 -4.68 10.81
CA ALA A 202 1.24 -5.57 11.19
C ALA A 202 0.94 -6.39 12.46
N VAL A 203 0.33 -5.77 13.48
CA VAL A 203 -0.08 -6.47 14.71
C VAL A 203 -1.16 -7.51 14.42
N VAL A 204 -2.12 -7.17 13.56
CA VAL A 204 -3.17 -8.09 13.09
C VAL A 204 -2.52 -9.27 12.34
N HIS A 205 -1.71 -9.02 11.33
CA HIS A 205 -0.96 -10.09 10.65
C HIS A 205 -0.18 -10.98 11.64
N THR A 206 0.49 -10.38 12.61
CA THR A 206 1.26 -11.12 13.62
C THR A 206 0.38 -12.06 14.46
N TYR A 207 -0.78 -11.59 14.91
CA TYR A 207 -1.73 -12.45 15.64
C TYR A 207 -2.32 -13.56 14.77
N GLU A 208 -2.55 -13.30 13.48
CA GLU A 208 -2.97 -14.34 12.53
C GLU A 208 -1.92 -15.45 12.44
N MET A 209 -0.68 -15.07 12.16
CA MET A 209 0.41 -16.04 11.96
C MET A 209 0.77 -16.83 13.22
N GLN A 210 0.51 -16.26 14.40
CA GLN A 210 0.68 -16.95 15.69
C GLN A 210 -0.57 -17.75 16.13
N GLY A 211 -1.67 -17.73 15.37
CA GLY A 211 -2.93 -18.38 15.75
C GLY A 211 -3.62 -17.75 16.96
N ARG A 212 -3.30 -16.49 17.27
CA ARG A 212 -3.81 -15.73 18.41
C ARG A 212 -5.09 -14.96 18.05
N PHE A 213 -6.04 -15.66 17.42
CA PHE A 213 -7.24 -15.05 16.85
C PHE A 213 -8.10 -14.31 17.89
N GLY A 214 -8.21 -14.85 19.12
CA GLY A 214 -8.92 -14.19 20.21
C GLY A 214 -8.29 -12.86 20.65
N ASP A 215 -6.96 -12.80 20.67
CA ASP A 215 -6.22 -11.55 20.95
C ASP A 215 -6.44 -10.55 19.81
N GLY A 216 -6.42 -11.03 18.56
CA GLY A 216 -6.71 -10.23 17.37
C GLY A 216 -8.11 -9.62 17.37
N LEU A 217 -9.15 -10.39 17.72
CA LEU A 217 -10.52 -9.90 17.87
C LEU A 217 -10.61 -8.82 18.95
N HIS A 218 -10.04 -9.07 20.14
CA HIS A 218 -10.03 -8.07 21.22
C HIS A 218 -9.30 -6.80 20.78
N TYR A 219 -8.15 -6.96 20.13
CA TYR A 219 -7.32 -5.85 19.67
C TYR A 219 -8.07 -4.95 18.68
N LEU A 220 -8.73 -5.55 17.69
CA LEU A 220 -9.53 -4.85 16.69
C LEU A 220 -10.79 -4.21 17.30
N ASP A 221 -11.54 -4.94 18.15
CA ASP A 221 -12.74 -4.42 18.81
C ASP A 221 -12.43 -3.20 19.69
N ALA A 222 -11.32 -3.24 20.45
CA ALA A 222 -10.92 -2.15 21.33
C ALA A 222 -10.53 -0.86 20.59
N ARG A 223 -10.23 -0.94 19.29
CA ARG A 223 -9.73 0.16 18.45
C ARG A 223 -10.60 0.43 17.23
N LEU A 224 -11.84 -0.06 17.22
CA LEU A 224 -12.73 0.04 16.08
C LEU A 224 -12.77 1.46 15.44
N PRO A 225 -12.86 2.57 16.20
CA PRO A 225 -12.88 3.92 15.62
C PRO A 225 -11.57 4.36 14.94
N ASP A 226 -10.47 3.65 15.17
CA ASP A 226 -9.14 4.03 14.72
C ASP A 226 -8.78 3.43 13.36
N TRP A 227 -9.39 2.30 12.96
CA TRP A 227 -9.06 1.58 11.73
C TRP A 227 -10.24 1.33 10.79
N SER A 228 -11.49 1.38 11.27
CA SER A 228 -12.62 0.86 10.49
C SER A 228 -13.04 1.71 9.29
N SER A 229 -12.51 2.93 9.15
CA SER A 229 -12.88 3.88 8.08
C SER A 229 -11.79 4.93 7.84
N GLY A 230 -11.88 5.62 6.70
CA GLY A 230 -11.05 6.78 6.39
C GLY A 230 -9.65 6.45 5.86
N THR A 231 -9.40 5.19 5.47
CA THR A 231 -8.13 4.72 4.90
C THR A 231 -8.42 3.64 3.86
N PHE A 232 -7.52 3.40 2.93
CA PHE A 232 -7.62 2.29 1.96
C PHE A 232 -7.36 0.91 2.58
N PHE A 233 -6.78 0.85 3.79
CA PHE A 233 -6.51 -0.40 4.50
C PHE A 233 -7.71 -0.94 5.28
N ASN A 234 -8.78 -0.15 5.42
CA ASN A 234 -9.89 -0.51 6.30
C ASN A 234 -10.62 -1.78 5.84
N ILE A 235 -10.84 -1.97 4.54
CA ILE A 235 -11.50 -3.17 4.00
C ILE A 235 -10.63 -4.41 4.23
N HIS A 236 -9.33 -4.30 3.97
CA HIS A 236 -8.38 -5.38 4.23
C HIS A 236 -8.28 -5.73 5.73
N THR A 237 -8.40 -4.73 6.61
CA THR A 237 -8.46 -4.97 8.06
C THR A 237 -9.75 -5.67 8.47
N TRP A 238 -10.90 -5.31 7.85
CA TRP A 238 -12.15 -6.05 8.03
C TRP A 238 -12.05 -7.49 7.52
N TRP A 239 -11.29 -7.74 6.46
CA TRP A 239 -11.02 -9.08 5.98
C TRP A 239 -10.26 -9.93 7.01
N HIS A 240 -9.21 -9.41 7.64
CA HIS A 240 -8.55 -10.12 8.76
C HIS A 240 -9.49 -10.33 9.95
N TYR A 241 -10.36 -9.36 10.24
CA TYR A 241 -11.40 -9.53 11.26
C TYR A 241 -12.23 -10.78 10.97
N CYS A 242 -12.68 -10.93 9.72
CA CYS A 242 -13.43 -12.10 9.27
C CYS A 242 -12.63 -13.39 9.43
N LEU A 243 -11.31 -13.38 9.17
CA LEU A 243 -10.48 -14.57 9.38
C LEU A 243 -10.48 -15.00 10.85
N TYR A 244 -10.32 -14.06 11.78
CA TYR A 244 -10.37 -14.40 13.20
C TYR A 244 -11.74 -14.89 13.66
N ALA A 245 -12.80 -14.25 13.16
CA ALA A 245 -14.16 -14.68 13.46
C ALA A 245 -14.44 -16.09 12.91
N LEU A 246 -13.92 -16.41 11.72
CA LEU A 246 -14.02 -17.73 11.12
C LEU A 246 -13.30 -18.79 11.96
N GLU A 247 -12.06 -18.51 12.39
CA GLU A 247 -11.27 -19.40 13.24
C GLU A 247 -11.87 -19.57 14.65
N ALA A 248 -12.61 -18.57 15.13
CA ALA A 248 -13.40 -18.67 16.36
C ALA A 248 -14.74 -19.44 16.17
N GLY A 249 -15.05 -19.88 14.94
CA GLY A 249 -16.29 -20.60 14.59
C GLY A 249 -17.52 -19.70 14.45
N ASP A 250 -17.37 -18.37 14.42
CA ASP A 250 -18.47 -17.41 14.31
C ASP A 250 -18.74 -17.03 12.84
N VAL A 251 -19.20 -18.01 12.07
CA VAL A 251 -19.59 -17.82 10.65
C VAL A 251 -20.67 -16.76 10.49
N GLY A 252 -21.56 -16.60 11.48
CA GLY A 252 -22.61 -15.58 11.47
C GLY A 252 -22.01 -14.17 11.44
N ARG A 253 -21.01 -13.91 12.28
CA ARG A 253 -20.27 -12.63 12.29
C ARG A 253 -19.49 -12.40 10.99
N VAL A 254 -18.86 -13.44 10.45
CA VAL A 254 -18.14 -13.36 9.16
C VAL A 254 -19.07 -12.87 8.05
N LEU A 255 -20.24 -13.49 7.90
CA LEU A 255 -21.19 -13.12 6.85
C LEU A 255 -21.79 -11.73 7.06
N ALA A 256 -22.04 -11.34 8.31
CA ALA A 256 -22.52 -9.99 8.63
C ALA A 256 -21.48 -8.92 8.25
N ILE A 257 -20.19 -9.15 8.54
CA ILE A 257 -19.12 -8.24 8.16
C ILE A 257 -18.97 -8.21 6.63
N TYR A 258 -18.95 -9.38 5.97
CA TYR A 258 -18.89 -9.47 4.51
C TYR A 258 -19.95 -8.58 3.86
N ASP A 259 -21.21 -8.73 4.27
CA ASP A 259 -22.33 -7.98 3.68
C ASP A 259 -22.23 -6.48 3.92
N SER A 260 -21.65 -6.06 5.06
CA SER A 260 -21.57 -4.65 5.44
C SER A 260 -20.33 -3.91 4.91
N ALA A 261 -19.24 -4.63 4.63
CA ALA A 261 -17.94 -4.03 4.36
C ALA A 261 -17.25 -4.55 3.09
N LEU A 262 -17.44 -5.81 2.69
CA LEU A 262 -16.70 -6.41 1.58
C LEU A 262 -17.54 -6.61 0.31
N ALA A 263 -18.88 -6.72 0.44
CA ALA A 263 -19.76 -7.09 -0.66
C ALA A 263 -19.74 -6.11 -1.85
N ASP A 264 -19.51 -4.82 -1.58
CA ASP A 264 -19.55 -3.74 -2.59
C ASP A 264 -18.14 -3.29 -3.04
N GLY A 265 -17.16 -4.19 -3.00
CA GLY A 265 -15.78 -3.90 -3.42
C GLY A 265 -15.69 -3.27 -4.82
N GLN A 266 -14.96 -2.16 -4.92
CA GLN A 266 -14.75 -1.37 -6.13
C GLN A 266 -13.31 -1.46 -6.66
N SER A 267 -12.34 -1.83 -5.86
CA SER A 267 -10.97 -2.09 -6.34
C SER A 267 -10.71 -3.59 -6.51
N CYS A 268 -9.68 -3.94 -7.29
CA CYS A 268 -9.18 -5.31 -7.37
C CYS A 268 -8.79 -5.85 -5.98
N MET A 269 -8.23 -5.01 -5.10
CA MET A 269 -7.87 -5.36 -3.73
C MET A 269 -9.09 -5.74 -2.88
N GLU A 270 -10.16 -4.96 -2.95
CA GLU A 270 -11.39 -5.26 -2.19
C GLU A 270 -12.09 -6.53 -2.72
N LEU A 271 -12.09 -6.73 -4.04
CA LEU A 271 -12.67 -7.92 -4.65
C LEU A 271 -11.85 -9.18 -4.35
N LEU A 272 -10.52 -9.10 -4.30
CA LEU A 272 -9.69 -10.25 -3.95
C LEU A 272 -9.83 -10.63 -2.47
N ASP A 273 -10.01 -9.66 -1.57
CA ASP A 273 -10.28 -9.92 -0.15
C ASP A 273 -11.61 -10.69 -0.01
N ALA A 274 -12.66 -10.20 -0.65
CA ALA A 274 -13.96 -10.86 -0.67
C ALA A 274 -13.88 -12.28 -1.25
N ALA A 275 -13.20 -12.46 -2.39
CA ALA A 275 -13.02 -13.77 -3.02
C ALA A 275 -12.24 -14.74 -2.13
N ALA A 276 -11.15 -14.28 -1.50
CA ALA A 276 -10.30 -15.08 -0.62
C ALA A 276 -11.05 -15.50 0.66
N LEU A 277 -11.96 -14.67 1.18
CA LEU A 277 -12.81 -15.00 2.31
C LEU A 277 -13.88 -16.03 1.94
N LEU A 278 -14.61 -15.83 0.83
CA LEU A 278 -15.60 -16.80 0.36
C LEU A 278 -14.96 -18.14 0.02
N TRP A 279 -13.72 -18.14 -0.50
CA TRP A 279 -12.99 -19.36 -0.77
C TRP A 279 -12.75 -20.18 0.50
N ARG A 280 -12.33 -19.55 1.60
CA ARG A 280 -12.17 -20.22 2.91
C ARG A 280 -13.50 -20.76 3.43
N LEU A 281 -14.57 -19.96 3.36
CA LEU A 281 -15.92 -20.42 3.72
C LEU A 281 -16.36 -21.65 2.90
N ARG A 282 -16.03 -21.69 1.61
CA ARG A 282 -16.31 -22.84 0.74
C ARG A 282 -15.54 -24.09 1.19
N LEU A 283 -14.28 -23.95 1.61
CA LEU A 283 -13.48 -25.06 2.15
C LEU A 283 -14.06 -25.60 3.47
N GLU A 284 -14.69 -24.75 4.27
CA GLU A 284 -15.47 -25.12 5.46
C GLU A 284 -16.86 -25.71 5.14
N GLY A 285 -17.19 -25.90 3.86
CA GLY A 285 -18.48 -26.45 3.41
C GLY A 285 -19.64 -25.46 3.47
N SER A 286 -19.35 -24.15 3.56
CA SER A 286 -20.35 -23.08 3.55
C SER A 286 -20.70 -22.67 2.12
N GLU A 287 -21.95 -22.87 1.72
CA GLU A 287 -22.46 -22.53 0.39
C GLU A 287 -22.90 -21.06 0.34
N GLN A 288 -22.26 -20.25 -0.50
CA GLN A 288 -22.46 -18.79 -0.60
C GLN A 288 -22.83 -18.33 -2.02
N HIS A 289 -23.78 -19.04 -2.63
CA HIS A 289 -24.09 -18.96 -4.07
C HIS A 289 -24.31 -17.54 -4.60
N GLU A 290 -25.13 -16.72 -3.92
CA GLU A 290 -25.42 -15.35 -4.37
C GLU A 290 -24.22 -14.41 -4.20
N ARG A 291 -23.39 -14.60 -3.17
CA ARG A 291 -22.17 -13.79 -2.96
C ARG A 291 -21.11 -14.10 -4.01
N TRP A 292 -20.97 -15.38 -4.38
CA TRP A 292 -20.09 -15.78 -5.47
C TRP A 292 -20.52 -15.20 -6.82
N ARG A 293 -21.82 -15.24 -7.14
CA ARG A 293 -22.35 -14.60 -8.36
C ARG A 293 -22.04 -13.10 -8.40
N ALA A 294 -22.26 -12.39 -7.29
CA ALA A 294 -21.96 -10.97 -7.22
C ALA A 294 -20.48 -10.66 -7.50
N LEU A 295 -19.54 -11.45 -6.94
CA LEU A 295 -18.11 -11.30 -7.25
C LEU A 295 -17.80 -11.63 -8.70
N ALA A 296 -18.33 -12.74 -9.22
CA ALA A 296 -18.15 -13.13 -10.62
C ALA A 296 -18.65 -12.04 -11.59
N ASP A 297 -19.72 -11.34 -11.25
CA ASP A 297 -20.25 -10.23 -12.06
C ASP A 297 -19.42 -8.93 -11.95
N ALA A 298 -18.63 -8.76 -10.88
CA ALA A 298 -17.80 -7.57 -10.64
C ALA A 298 -16.43 -7.60 -11.34
N TRP A 299 -15.87 -8.80 -11.57
CA TRP A 299 -14.54 -8.95 -12.18
C TRP A 299 -14.41 -8.60 -13.68
N PRO A 300 -15.40 -8.80 -14.57
CA PRO A 300 -15.20 -8.72 -16.02
C PRO A 300 -14.60 -7.40 -16.53
N VAL A 301 -14.92 -6.27 -15.90
CA VAL A 301 -14.36 -4.95 -16.29
C VAL A 301 -12.90 -4.79 -15.88
N ARG A 302 -12.45 -5.50 -14.83
CA ARG A 302 -11.11 -5.42 -14.25
C ARG A 302 -10.10 -6.40 -14.87
N VAL A 303 -10.58 -7.53 -15.38
CA VAL A 303 -9.74 -8.57 -16.02
C VAL A 303 -9.93 -8.65 -17.54
N THR A 304 -10.27 -7.52 -18.18
CA THR A 304 -10.41 -7.46 -19.65
C THR A 304 -9.11 -7.78 -20.38
N GLU A 305 -7.96 -7.46 -19.77
CA GLU A 305 -6.63 -7.86 -20.22
C GLU A 305 -5.80 -8.39 -19.04
N PRO A 306 -4.90 -9.37 -19.25
CA PRO A 306 -4.01 -9.84 -18.20
C PRO A 306 -3.06 -8.72 -17.76
N PHE A 307 -3.00 -8.46 -16.46
CA PHE A 307 -2.19 -7.36 -15.93
C PHE A 307 -1.41 -7.77 -14.68
N TYR A 308 -2.10 -8.33 -13.68
CA TYR A 308 -1.48 -8.78 -12.43
C TYR A 308 -2.01 -10.15 -12.04
N ALA A 309 -1.14 -11.16 -12.07
CA ALA A 309 -1.51 -12.56 -11.91
C ALA A 309 -2.23 -12.87 -10.59
N PHE A 310 -1.95 -12.11 -9.53
CA PHE A 310 -2.65 -12.25 -8.25
C PHE A 310 -4.13 -11.87 -8.39
N ASN A 311 -4.45 -10.77 -9.07
CA ASN A 311 -5.82 -10.34 -9.34
C ASN A 311 -6.52 -11.35 -10.27
N ASP A 312 -5.84 -11.78 -11.34
CA ASP A 312 -6.37 -12.76 -12.29
C ASP A 312 -6.77 -14.08 -11.60
N MET A 313 -5.97 -14.53 -10.63
CA MET A 313 -6.25 -15.74 -9.85
C MET A 313 -7.51 -15.60 -8.98
N HIS A 314 -7.73 -14.44 -8.35
CA HIS A 314 -8.93 -14.19 -7.53
C HIS A 314 -10.19 -14.01 -8.38
N ALA A 315 -10.05 -13.48 -9.60
CA ALA A 315 -11.14 -13.51 -10.58
C ALA A 315 -11.52 -14.96 -10.94
N VAL A 316 -10.53 -15.83 -11.20
CA VAL A 316 -10.76 -17.27 -11.44
C VAL A 316 -11.44 -17.94 -10.25
N MET A 317 -11.01 -17.66 -9.01
CA MET A 317 -11.68 -18.16 -7.80
C MET A 317 -13.15 -17.76 -7.78
N SER A 318 -13.46 -16.52 -8.15
CA SER A 318 -14.83 -16.00 -8.17
C SER A 318 -15.70 -16.71 -9.22
N TYR A 319 -15.15 -17.00 -10.41
CA TYR A 319 -15.86 -17.76 -11.45
C TYR A 319 -16.05 -19.23 -11.11
N VAL A 320 -15.11 -19.88 -10.41
CA VAL A 320 -15.28 -21.25 -9.90
C VAL A 320 -16.26 -21.29 -8.73
N GLY A 321 -16.31 -20.19 -7.99
CA GLY A 321 -17.25 -19.89 -6.93
C GLY A 321 -18.72 -20.00 -7.34
N ALA A 322 -19.06 -19.32 -8.43
CA ALA A 322 -20.42 -19.04 -8.91
C ALA A 322 -21.09 -20.19 -9.70
#